data_AF-K1T779-F1
#
_entry.id   AF-K1T779-F1
#
_cell.length_a   1.000
_cell.length_b   1.000
_cell.length_c   1.000
_cell.angle_alpha   90.00
_cell.angle_beta   90.00
_cell.angle_gamma   90.00
#
_symmetry.space_group_name_H-M   'P 1'
#
loop_
_entity.id
_entity.type
_entity.pdbx_description
1 polymer ?
#
loop_
_entity_poly.entity_id
_entity_poly.type
_entity_poly.pdbx_seq_one_letter_code
_entity_poly.pdbx_strand_id
1 'polypeptide(L)'
;ANDAEFPTVYFKVADGCTVKIGNDAATADENGVYSLVTKSANTTVTVTDGTLSESYTVKATKKSKYGVPDKVVDYLCINSQYTNVSYGVGPEQTLTGTMKSLGNFGGYITYYYENPVTDDPSNPYGLDFYAYGNSFVSGGSAAESGQVYVSEDGKTWYALAGSEHFEDTTITDYEVTYKKTADGKTSWTDNQGNSNDGSKQTG
;
A
#
# COMPACT_ATOMS: atom_id res chain seq x y z
N ALA A 1 -20.07 12.66 12.75
CA ALA A 1 -19.38 13.46 13.79
C ALA A 1 -17.90 13.51 13.43
N ASN A 2 -17.31 14.70 13.34
CA ASN A 2 -15.95 14.88 12.77
C ASN A 2 -15.13 15.92 13.56
N ASP A 3 -15.41 16.02 14.87
CA ASP A 3 -14.74 16.89 15.84
C ASP A 3 -13.57 16.16 16.54
N ALA A 4 -13.04 15.11 15.92
CA ALA A 4 -11.92 14.36 16.49
C ALA A 4 -10.65 15.23 16.42
N GLU A 5 -9.93 15.30 17.54
CA GLU A 5 -8.61 15.91 17.59
C GLU A 5 -7.65 15.22 16.61
N PHE A 6 -6.72 15.99 16.05
CA PHE A 6 -5.69 15.43 15.19
C PHE A 6 -4.82 14.44 15.97
N PRO A 7 -4.50 13.26 15.41
CA PRO A 7 -3.68 12.28 16.11
C PRO A 7 -2.27 12.81 16.33
N THR A 8 -1.62 12.32 17.39
CA THR A 8 -0.20 12.53 17.64
C THR A 8 0.59 11.36 17.07
N VAL A 9 1.61 11.67 16.26
CA VAL A 9 2.59 10.69 15.78
C VAL A 9 3.78 10.68 16.73
N TYR A 10 4.23 9.47 17.07
CA TYR A 10 5.41 9.24 17.89
C TYR A 10 6.47 8.52 17.07
N PHE A 11 7.72 8.95 17.16
CA PHE A 11 8.81 8.36 16.39
C PHE A 11 10.15 8.46 17.12
N LYS A 12 11.09 7.59 16.74
CA LYS A 12 12.48 7.62 17.17
C LYS A 12 13.37 7.85 15.95
N VAL A 13 14.55 8.41 16.20
CA VAL A 13 15.61 8.55 15.19
C VAL A 13 16.88 7.86 15.70
N ALA A 14 17.82 7.61 14.78
CA ALA A 14 19.11 7.05 15.17
C ALA A 14 19.87 8.00 16.12
N ASP A 15 20.68 7.41 17.01
CA ASP A 15 21.48 8.17 17.97
C ASP A 15 22.42 9.17 17.27
N GLY A 16 22.60 10.35 17.86
CA GLY A 16 23.44 11.42 17.30
C GLY A 16 22.75 12.27 16.23
N CYS A 17 21.57 11.89 15.75
CA CYS A 17 20.77 12.72 14.86
C CYS A 17 20.09 13.88 15.61
N THR A 18 19.87 14.98 14.89
CA THR A 18 19.04 16.10 15.32
C THR A 18 17.76 16.14 14.50
N VAL A 19 16.67 16.62 15.11
CA VAL A 19 15.34 16.64 14.50
C VAL A 19 14.80 18.06 14.46
N LYS A 20 14.22 18.45 13.34
CA LYS A 20 13.37 19.64 13.20
C LYS A 20 11.96 19.24 12.82
N ILE A 21 10.97 19.90 13.42
CA ILE A 21 9.56 19.80 13.04
C ILE A 21 9.17 21.17 12.48
N GLY A 22 8.86 21.22 11.19
CA GLY A 22 8.82 22.49 10.46
C GLY A 22 10.19 23.16 10.49
N ASN A 23 10.25 24.38 11.03
CA ASN A 23 11.50 25.12 11.16
C ASN A 23 12.12 25.03 12.57
N ASP A 24 11.38 24.45 13.52
CA ASP A 24 11.75 24.47 14.94
C ASP A 24 12.52 23.20 15.32
N ALA A 25 13.55 23.37 16.15
CA ALA A 25 14.26 22.24 16.73
C ALA A 25 13.33 21.45 17.66
N ALA A 26 13.25 20.15 17.45
CA ALA A 26 12.45 19.25 18.28
C ALA A 26 13.35 18.55 19.31
N THR A 27 12.77 18.26 20.47
CA THR A 27 13.42 17.49 21.53
C THR A 27 12.62 16.23 21.80
N ALA A 28 13.33 15.14 22.06
CA ALA A 28 12.73 13.89 22.47
C ALA A 28 12.39 13.93 23.97
N ASP A 29 11.47 13.05 24.38
CA ASP A 29 11.24 12.75 25.79
C ASP A 29 12.42 11.96 26.42
N GLU A 30 12.28 11.62 27.70
CA GLU A 30 13.28 10.86 28.46
C GLU A 30 13.60 9.46 27.89
N ASN A 31 12.72 8.93 27.03
CA ASN A 31 12.86 7.63 26.38
C ASN A 31 13.37 7.75 24.93
N GLY A 32 13.76 8.95 24.49
CA GLY A 32 14.23 9.23 23.14
C GLY A 32 13.11 9.26 22.10
N VAL A 33 11.86 9.48 22.50
CA VAL A 33 10.70 9.56 21.60
C VAL A 33 10.34 11.00 21.29
N TYR A 34 10.20 11.32 19.99
CA TYR A 34 9.66 12.58 19.51
C TYR A 34 8.15 12.47 19.31
N SER A 35 7.43 13.56 19.55
CA SER A 35 5.98 13.64 19.32
C SER A 35 5.63 14.78 18.37
N LEU A 36 4.68 14.53 17.47
CA LEU A 36 4.12 15.53 16.55
C LEU A 36 2.59 15.42 16.56
N VAL A 37 1.90 16.45 17.05
CA VAL A 37 0.46 16.61 16.82
C VAL A 37 0.26 16.93 15.34
N THR A 38 -0.45 16.07 14.64
CA THR A 38 -0.65 16.22 13.19
C THR A 38 -1.62 17.35 12.85
N LYS A 39 -1.69 17.70 11.56
CA LYS A 39 -2.65 18.65 11.01
C LYS A 39 -3.04 18.21 9.59
N SER A 40 -4.07 18.82 9.03
CA SER A 40 -4.51 18.55 7.65
C SER A 40 -3.49 19.02 6.60
N ALA A 41 -2.73 20.07 6.92
CA ALA A 41 -1.62 20.55 6.11
C ALA A 41 -0.36 19.69 6.31
N ASN A 42 0.54 19.72 5.32
CA ASN A 42 1.83 19.07 5.42
C ASN A 42 2.65 19.66 6.59
N THR A 43 3.30 18.77 7.34
CA THR A 43 4.35 19.10 8.31
C THR A 43 5.60 18.36 7.90
N THR A 44 6.70 19.08 7.71
CA THR A 44 7.98 18.45 7.41
C THR A 44 8.68 18.08 8.71
N VAL A 45 9.13 16.84 8.82
CA VAL A 45 10.07 16.38 9.84
C VAL A 45 11.41 16.18 9.15
N THR A 46 12.43 16.92 9.56
CA THR A 46 13.78 16.82 9.01
C THR A 46 14.69 16.19 10.05
N VAL A 47 15.43 15.15 9.64
CA VAL A 47 16.40 14.43 10.47
C VAL A 47 17.77 14.57 9.84
N THR A 48 18.78 14.94 10.63
CA THR A 48 20.15 15.07 10.13
C THR A 48 21.17 14.57 11.15
N ASP A 49 22.20 13.89 10.66
CA ASP A 49 23.39 13.51 11.44
C ASP A 49 24.53 14.56 11.32
N GLY A 50 24.25 15.70 10.71
CA GLY A 50 25.22 16.76 10.39
C GLY A 50 25.89 16.62 9.03
N THR A 51 25.80 15.45 8.39
CA THR A 51 26.35 15.17 7.04
C THR A 51 25.23 14.89 6.04
N LEU A 52 24.33 13.95 6.36
CA LEU A 52 23.13 13.62 5.61
C LEU A 52 21.91 14.31 6.25
N SER A 53 20.95 14.69 5.42
CA SER A 53 19.68 15.25 5.87
C SER A 53 18.54 14.64 5.08
N GLU A 54 17.60 14.02 5.78
CA GLU A 54 16.39 13.42 5.20
C GLU A 54 15.15 14.16 5.69
N SER A 55 14.13 14.24 4.83
CA SER A 55 12.88 14.93 5.14
C SER A 55 11.66 14.05 4.88
N TYR A 56 10.78 14.00 5.88
CA TYR A 56 9.55 13.24 5.87
C TYR A 56 8.37 14.20 5.93
N THR A 57 7.34 13.96 5.12
CA THR A 57 6.11 14.75 5.17
C THR A 57 5.05 14.01 5.95
N VAL A 58 4.54 14.61 7.02
CA VAL A 58 3.50 14.06 7.88
C VAL A 58 2.25 14.95 7.80
N LYS A 59 1.10 14.33 7.58
CA LYS A 59 -0.22 14.98 7.65
C LYS A 59 -1.28 13.99 8.13
N ALA A 60 -2.36 14.51 8.68
CA ALA A 60 -3.56 13.73 8.95
C ALA A 60 -4.60 13.96 7.85
N THR A 61 -5.16 12.87 7.34
CA THR A 61 -6.26 12.90 6.37
C THR A 61 -7.45 12.16 6.96
N LYS A 62 -8.66 12.63 6.66
CA LYS A 62 -9.87 11.96 7.13
C LYS A 62 -9.97 10.57 6.51
N LYS A 63 -10.25 9.57 7.34
CA LYS A 63 -10.61 8.22 6.89
C LYS A 63 -11.88 8.30 6.02
N SER A 64 -12.03 7.34 5.11
CA SER A 64 -13.23 7.22 4.28
C SER A 64 -14.49 7.23 5.15
N LYS A 65 -15.58 7.77 4.60
CA LYS A 65 -16.90 7.72 5.25
C LYS A 65 -17.53 6.31 5.22
N TYR A 66 -16.98 5.41 4.41
CA TYR A 66 -17.41 4.01 4.30
C TYR A 66 -16.61 3.11 5.25
N GLY A 67 -17.12 1.90 5.51
CA GLY A 67 -16.36 0.86 6.19
C GLY A 67 -15.16 0.45 5.33
N VAL A 68 -13.97 0.90 5.73
CA VAL A 68 -12.70 0.58 5.08
C VAL A 68 -11.74 0.03 6.15
N PRO A 69 -10.66 -0.68 5.76
CA PRO A 69 -9.71 -1.22 6.72
C PRO A 69 -9.18 -0.21 7.74
N ASP A 70 -8.69 -0.69 8.86
CA ASP A 70 -8.12 0.17 9.91
C ASP A 70 -6.70 0.59 9.62
N LYS A 71 -5.91 -0.30 9.02
CA LYS A 71 -4.49 -0.05 8.73
C LYS A 71 -4.07 -0.74 7.44
N VAL A 72 -3.10 -0.13 6.76
CA VAL A 72 -2.23 -0.84 5.82
C VAL A 72 -1.10 -1.45 6.65
N VAL A 73 -0.91 -2.76 6.53
CA VAL A 73 0.12 -3.52 7.26
C VAL A 73 1.38 -3.64 6.41
N ASP A 74 1.20 -3.96 5.14
CA ASP A 74 2.29 -4.18 4.20
C ASP A 74 1.84 -3.81 2.80
N TYR A 75 2.80 -3.44 1.95
CA TYR A 75 2.54 -3.01 0.59
C TYR A 75 3.77 -3.17 -0.27
N LEU A 76 3.61 -3.91 -1.35
CA LEU A 76 4.61 -4.05 -2.39
C LEU A 76 3.99 -3.63 -3.73
N CYS A 77 4.42 -2.49 -4.24
CA CYS A 77 4.09 -2.09 -5.61
C CYS A 77 5.23 -2.50 -6.54
N ILE A 78 4.95 -3.43 -7.45
CA ILE A 78 5.92 -3.78 -8.48
C ILE A 78 5.98 -2.65 -9.53
N ASN A 79 7.17 -2.37 -10.05
CA ASN A 79 7.33 -1.31 -11.04
C ASN A 79 6.47 -1.61 -12.29
N SER A 80 5.65 -0.64 -12.67
CA SER A 80 4.69 -0.71 -13.78
C SER A 80 4.34 0.71 -14.22
N GLN A 81 3.39 0.84 -15.14
CA GLN A 81 2.91 2.14 -15.59
C GLN A 81 2.42 3.00 -14.40
N TYR A 82 2.95 4.22 -14.28
CA TYR A 82 2.58 5.23 -13.28
C TYR A 82 2.84 4.89 -11.79
N THR A 83 3.52 3.78 -11.49
CA THR A 83 3.74 3.37 -10.09
C THR A 83 4.86 4.14 -9.41
N ASN A 84 5.89 4.53 -10.15
CA ASN A 84 7.05 5.28 -9.64
C ASN A 84 6.75 6.75 -9.28
N VAL A 85 5.52 7.23 -9.47
CA VAL A 85 5.14 8.63 -9.21
C VAL A 85 3.89 8.76 -8.35
N SER A 86 2.74 8.24 -8.79
CA SER A 86 1.44 8.60 -8.20
C SER A 86 0.71 7.42 -7.59
N TYR A 87 0.57 6.34 -8.36
CA TYR A 87 -0.32 5.24 -7.97
C TYR A 87 0.37 4.18 -7.12
N GLY A 88 1.70 4.10 -7.16
CA GLY A 88 2.49 3.12 -6.41
C GLY A 88 3.07 3.64 -5.08
N VAL A 89 2.69 4.84 -4.65
CA VAL A 89 3.23 5.49 -3.44
C VAL A 89 2.11 5.94 -2.49
N GLY A 90 2.39 5.92 -1.19
CA GLY A 90 1.42 6.30 -0.15
C GLY A 90 0.21 5.37 -0.08
N PRO A 91 0.40 4.05 0.19
CA PRO A 91 -0.68 3.08 0.23
C PRO A 91 -1.74 3.41 1.28
N GLU A 92 -1.40 4.11 2.36
CA GLU A 92 -2.31 4.55 3.41
C GLU A 92 -3.43 5.47 2.90
N GLN A 93 -3.25 6.09 1.74
CA GLN A 93 -4.30 6.90 1.11
C GLN A 93 -5.51 6.04 0.70
N THR A 94 -5.36 4.73 0.54
CA THR A 94 -6.49 3.80 0.29
C THR A 94 -7.53 3.85 1.41
N LEU A 95 -7.09 4.09 2.66
CA LEU A 95 -7.97 4.24 3.83
C LEU A 95 -8.83 5.51 3.78
N THR A 96 -8.54 6.43 2.85
CA THR A 96 -9.32 7.66 2.62
C THR A 96 -10.36 7.50 1.50
N GLY A 97 -10.45 6.32 0.89
CA GLY A 97 -11.31 6.03 -0.27
C GLY A 97 -10.67 6.34 -1.62
N THR A 98 -9.34 6.48 -1.67
CA THR A 98 -8.60 6.56 -2.94
C THR A 98 -8.11 5.18 -3.39
N MET A 99 -7.65 5.05 -4.63
CA MET A 99 -7.09 3.81 -5.16
C MET A 99 -5.58 3.94 -5.38
N LYS A 100 -4.89 2.82 -5.21
CA LYS A 100 -3.46 2.67 -5.48
C LYS A 100 -3.25 1.45 -6.36
N SER A 101 -2.23 1.52 -7.21
CA SER A 101 -1.84 0.40 -8.07
C SER A 101 -1.06 -0.61 -7.23
N LEU A 102 -1.24 -1.89 -7.50
CA LEU A 102 -0.34 -2.94 -6.98
C LEU A 102 0.87 -3.13 -7.90
N GLY A 103 0.86 -2.51 -9.07
CA GLY A 103 1.88 -2.67 -10.08
C GLY A 103 1.69 -3.92 -10.91
N ASN A 104 2.81 -4.49 -11.34
CA ASN A 104 2.82 -5.74 -12.12
C ASN A 104 2.50 -6.97 -11.22
N PHE A 105 2.45 -8.16 -11.83
CA PHE A 105 2.14 -9.41 -11.15
C PHE A 105 2.96 -9.62 -9.86
N GLY A 106 2.31 -10.14 -8.82
CA GLY A 106 2.92 -10.37 -7.50
C GLY A 106 2.98 -9.14 -6.60
N GLY A 107 2.60 -7.95 -7.08
CA GLY A 107 2.35 -6.80 -6.22
C GLY A 107 1.13 -7.01 -5.32
N TYR A 108 1.16 -6.47 -4.11
CA TYR A 108 0.10 -6.68 -3.13
C TYR A 108 -0.03 -5.52 -2.14
N ILE A 109 -1.18 -5.49 -1.46
CA ILE A 109 -1.42 -4.69 -0.27
C ILE A 109 -2.09 -5.56 0.79
N THR A 110 -1.59 -5.48 2.01
CA THR A 110 -2.14 -6.20 3.16
C THR A 110 -2.82 -5.22 4.09
N TYR A 111 -4.08 -5.50 4.40
CA TYR A 111 -4.91 -4.68 5.28
C TYR A 111 -5.17 -5.37 6.61
N TYR A 112 -5.26 -4.58 7.67
CA TYR A 112 -5.71 -5.03 8.98
C TYR A 112 -7.08 -4.42 9.29
N TYR A 113 -7.93 -5.26 9.89
CA TYR A 113 -9.23 -4.89 10.42
C TYR A 113 -9.23 -5.19 11.92
N GLU A 114 -9.56 -4.20 12.73
CA GLU A 114 -9.73 -4.39 14.18
C GLU A 114 -10.96 -5.24 14.47
N ASN A 115 -12.05 -4.98 13.73
CA ASN A 115 -13.24 -5.82 13.74
C ASN A 115 -13.25 -6.68 12.47
N PRO A 116 -13.30 -8.01 12.59
CA PRO A 116 -13.22 -8.89 11.42
C PRO A 116 -14.39 -8.65 10.46
N VAL A 117 -14.14 -8.89 9.17
CA VAL A 117 -15.21 -9.05 8.18
C VAL A 117 -15.86 -10.40 8.45
N THR A 118 -17.15 -10.40 8.79
CA THR A 118 -17.92 -11.60 9.09
C THR A 118 -18.89 -11.91 7.96
N ASP A 119 -19.07 -13.19 7.65
CA ASP A 119 -20.18 -13.68 6.83
C ASP A 119 -21.51 -13.35 7.53
N ASP A 120 -22.23 -12.37 6.99
CA ASP A 120 -23.53 -11.95 7.52
C ASP A 120 -24.60 -12.10 6.43
N PRO A 121 -25.50 -13.09 6.54
CA PRO A 121 -26.53 -13.33 5.52
C PRO A 121 -27.57 -12.21 5.42
N SER A 122 -27.58 -11.25 6.37
CA SER A 122 -28.42 -10.06 6.28
C SER A 122 -27.83 -8.98 5.37
N ASN A 123 -26.56 -9.09 4.97
CA ASN A 123 -25.95 -8.18 4.01
C ASN A 123 -26.68 -8.26 2.66
N PRO A 124 -27.02 -7.12 2.04
CA PRO A 124 -27.63 -7.11 0.71
C PRO A 124 -26.78 -7.90 -0.29
N TYR A 125 -27.44 -8.81 -1.02
CA TYR A 125 -26.80 -9.72 -1.98
C TYR A 125 -25.79 -10.72 -1.36
N GLY A 126 -25.74 -10.86 -0.03
CA GLY A 126 -24.77 -11.70 0.66
C GLY A 126 -23.33 -11.21 0.52
N LEU A 127 -23.13 -9.90 0.36
CA LEU A 127 -21.83 -9.28 0.12
C LEU A 127 -21.23 -8.73 1.41
N ASP A 128 -20.20 -9.37 1.94
CA ASP A 128 -19.54 -8.93 3.18
C ASP A 128 -18.42 -7.91 2.93
N PHE A 129 -17.79 -7.96 1.75
CA PHE A 129 -16.85 -6.94 1.31
C PHE A 129 -16.76 -6.91 -0.22
N TYR A 130 -16.24 -5.82 -0.76
CA TYR A 130 -15.89 -5.70 -2.17
C TYR A 130 -14.64 -4.84 -2.34
N ALA A 131 -13.91 -5.07 -3.42
CA ALA A 131 -12.74 -4.28 -3.80
C ALA A 131 -13.04 -3.51 -5.09
N TYR A 132 -12.79 -2.20 -5.08
CA TYR A 132 -12.84 -1.40 -6.31
C TYR A 132 -11.54 -1.55 -7.08
N GLY A 133 -11.66 -1.77 -8.39
CA GLY A 133 -10.55 -1.76 -9.35
C GLY A 133 -10.78 -0.76 -10.46
N ASN A 134 -9.74 -0.47 -11.23
CA ASN A 134 -9.78 0.39 -12.40
C ASN A 134 -10.06 -0.41 -13.68
N SER A 135 -11.21 -1.10 -13.73
CA SER A 135 -11.60 -1.88 -14.91
C SER A 135 -12.37 -1.02 -15.93
N PHE A 136 -12.07 -1.19 -17.23
CA PHE A 136 -12.75 -0.47 -18.31
C PHE A 136 -13.87 -1.31 -18.94
N VAL A 137 -15.05 -0.69 -19.11
CA VAL A 137 -16.33 -1.33 -19.47
C VAL A 137 -16.37 -1.98 -20.87
N SER A 138 -15.35 -1.78 -21.71
CA SER A 138 -15.34 -2.21 -23.13
C SER A 138 -14.15 -3.10 -23.52
N GLY A 139 -13.63 -3.91 -22.60
CA GLY A 139 -12.59 -4.90 -22.93
C GLY A 139 -11.19 -4.31 -23.16
N GLY A 140 -10.86 -3.20 -22.48
CA GLY A 140 -9.51 -2.65 -22.46
C GLY A 140 -8.57 -3.42 -21.54
N SER A 141 -7.26 -3.27 -21.72
CA SER A 141 -6.18 -3.94 -20.98
C SER A 141 -6.07 -3.60 -19.48
N ALA A 142 -7.10 -3.03 -18.85
CA ALA A 142 -7.10 -2.70 -17.42
C ALA A 142 -7.98 -3.62 -16.57
N ALA A 143 -8.61 -4.63 -17.19
CA ALA A 143 -9.21 -5.74 -16.45
C ALA A 143 -8.09 -6.71 -16.03
N GLU A 144 -7.34 -6.31 -14.99
CA GLU A 144 -6.28 -7.12 -14.41
C GLU A 144 -6.89 -8.04 -13.34
N SER A 145 -6.58 -9.33 -13.40
CA SER A 145 -7.06 -10.28 -12.39
C SER A 145 -6.33 -10.07 -11.07
N GLY A 146 -7.07 -10.13 -9.96
CA GLY A 146 -6.53 -10.08 -8.61
C GLY A 146 -6.98 -11.29 -7.80
N GLN A 147 -6.15 -11.70 -6.85
CA GLN A 147 -6.47 -12.75 -5.89
C GLN A 147 -6.60 -12.13 -4.50
N VAL A 148 -7.66 -12.46 -3.77
CA VAL A 148 -7.83 -12.06 -2.38
C VAL A 148 -7.40 -13.21 -1.48
N TYR A 149 -6.55 -12.89 -0.50
CA TYR A 149 -6.19 -13.78 0.59
C TYR A 149 -6.74 -13.22 1.90
N VAL A 150 -7.15 -14.10 2.81
CA VAL A 150 -7.64 -13.75 4.15
C VAL A 150 -6.86 -14.51 5.22
N SER A 151 -6.72 -13.90 6.40
CA SER A 151 -6.04 -14.49 7.54
C SER A 151 -6.61 -13.93 8.84
N GLU A 152 -6.81 -14.78 9.84
CA GLU A 152 -7.21 -14.38 11.18
C GLU A 152 -5.99 -14.06 12.09
N ASP A 153 -4.85 -14.70 11.83
CA ASP A 153 -3.66 -14.65 12.70
C ASP A 153 -2.47 -13.88 12.06
N GLY A 154 -2.61 -13.46 10.80
CA GLY A 154 -1.57 -12.82 10.01
C GLY A 154 -0.44 -13.75 9.57
N LYS A 155 -0.55 -15.06 9.81
CA LYS A 155 0.48 -16.08 9.51
C LYS A 155 -0.02 -17.10 8.51
N THR A 156 -1.22 -17.63 8.73
CA THR A 156 -1.86 -18.60 7.85
C THR A 156 -2.83 -17.87 6.94
N TRP A 157 -2.61 -17.97 5.63
CA TRP A 157 -3.38 -17.26 4.62
C TRP A 157 -4.14 -18.23 3.72
N TYR A 158 -5.39 -17.87 3.41
CA TYR A 158 -6.29 -18.65 2.57
C TYR A 158 -6.70 -17.82 1.36
N ALA A 159 -6.49 -18.35 0.16
CA ALA A 159 -7.02 -17.76 -1.06
C ALA A 159 -8.54 -17.95 -1.10
N LEU A 160 -9.29 -16.86 -1.31
CA LEU A 160 -10.72 -16.96 -1.61
C LEU A 160 -10.91 -17.47 -3.04
N ALA A 161 -11.81 -18.42 -3.24
CA ALA A 161 -12.08 -18.94 -4.58
C ALA A 161 -12.71 -17.85 -5.48
N GLY A 162 -11.93 -17.34 -6.44
CA GLY A 162 -12.37 -16.42 -7.49
C GLY A 162 -13.05 -17.13 -8.66
N SER A 163 -13.43 -16.38 -9.69
CA SER A 163 -14.15 -16.90 -10.85
C SER A 163 -13.41 -18.00 -11.62
N GLU A 164 -12.08 -17.92 -11.67
CA GLU A 164 -11.22 -18.88 -12.37
C GLU A 164 -10.67 -19.98 -11.45
N HIS A 165 -11.02 -20.00 -10.15
CA HIS A 165 -10.31 -20.83 -9.16
C HIS A 165 -10.33 -22.34 -9.45
N PHE A 166 -11.39 -22.83 -10.08
CA PHE A 166 -11.58 -24.25 -10.40
C PHE A 166 -11.44 -24.57 -11.89
N GLU A 167 -10.99 -23.61 -12.70
CA GLU A 167 -10.81 -23.84 -14.13
C GLU A 167 -9.51 -24.60 -14.39
N ASP A 168 -9.55 -25.59 -15.28
CA ASP A 168 -8.38 -26.40 -15.65
C ASP A 168 -7.25 -25.56 -16.28
N THR A 169 -7.58 -24.37 -16.77
CA THR A 169 -6.63 -23.41 -17.36
C THR A 169 -5.91 -22.54 -16.34
N THR A 170 -6.29 -22.61 -15.06
CA THR A 170 -5.72 -21.77 -14.01
C THR A 170 -4.34 -22.25 -13.59
N ILE A 171 -3.35 -21.36 -13.76
CA ILE A 171 -1.97 -21.60 -13.35
C ILE A 171 -1.81 -21.13 -11.90
N THR A 172 -1.58 -22.06 -10.98
CA THR A 172 -1.50 -21.78 -9.53
C THR A 172 -0.07 -21.60 -9.01
N ASP A 173 0.91 -21.98 -9.81
CA ASP A 173 2.34 -21.92 -9.50
C ASP A 173 3.09 -20.94 -10.43
N TYR A 174 2.40 -19.92 -10.97
CA TYR A 174 3.02 -18.93 -11.85
C TYR A 174 3.98 -18.03 -11.06
N GLU A 175 5.20 -17.89 -11.55
CA GLU A 175 6.25 -17.10 -10.91
C GLU A 175 6.87 -16.12 -11.90
N VAL A 176 7.11 -14.88 -11.44
CA VAL A 176 7.81 -13.85 -12.22
C VAL A 176 9.03 -13.36 -11.44
N THR A 177 10.18 -13.34 -12.11
CA THR A 177 11.42 -12.76 -11.59
C THR A 177 11.66 -11.40 -12.23
N TYR A 178 11.65 -10.35 -11.41
CA TYR A 178 11.93 -8.98 -11.85
C TYR A 178 13.40 -8.59 -11.63
N LYS A 179 13.99 -7.83 -12.55
CA LYS A 179 15.34 -7.27 -12.45
C LYS A 179 15.34 -5.79 -12.83
N LYS A 180 16.05 -4.98 -12.06
CA LYS A 180 16.30 -3.57 -12.39
C LYS A 180 17.31 -3.48 -13.53
N THR A 181 16.99 -2.76 -14.59
CA THR A 181 17.91 -2.47 -15.69
C THR A 181 18.78 -1.24 -15.39
N ALA A 182 19.84 -1.04 -16.18
CA ALA A 182 20.77 0.07 -15.98
C ALA A 182 20.10 1.46 -16.14
N ASP A 183 19.07 1.57 -16.97
CA ASP A 183 18.28 2.79 -17.18
C ASP A 183 17.13 2.96 -16.16
N GLY A 184 17.07 2.11 -15.13
CA GLY A 184 16.09 2.19 -14.05
C GLY A 184 14.71 1.62 -14.39
N LYS A 185 14.56 0.97 -15.54
CA LYS A 185 13.37 0.19 -15.89
C LYS A 185 13.42 -1.21 -15.26
N THR A 186 12.44 -2.02 -15.62
CA THR A 186 12.29 -3.38 -15.11
C THR A 186 12.25 -4.36 -16.28
N SER A 187 13.18 -5.32 -16.27
CA SER A 187 13.09 -6.53 -17.08
C SER A 187 12.50 -7.66 -16.22
N TRP A 188 11.93 -8.66 -16.88
CA TRP A 188 11.39 -9.82 -16.19
C TRP A 188 11.48 -11.10 -17.02
N THR A 189 11.44 -12.23 -16.32
CA THR A 189 11.27 -13.57 -16.87
C THR A 189 10.22 -14.29 -16.04
N ASP A 190 9.42 -15.15 -16.64
CA ASP A 190 8.50 -16.02 -15.90
C ASP A 190 8.95 -17.49 -15.95
N ASN A 191 8.28 -18.34 -15.15
CA ASN A 191 8.51 -19.78 -15.16
C ASN A 191 7.85 -20.52 -16.33
N GLN A 192 7.20 -19.80 -17.26
CA GLN A 192 6.62 -20.32 -18.51
C GLN A 192 7.53 -20.08 -19.72
N GLY A 193 8.71 -19.47 -19.51
CA GLY A 193 9.70 -19.20 -20.55
C GLY A 193 9.49 -17.86 -21.30
N ASN A 194 8.59 -17.01 -20.84
CA ASN A 194 8.41 -15.66 -21.38
C ASN A 194 9.36 -14.67 -20.71
N SER A 195 9.61 -13.56 -21.40
CA SER A 195 10.47 -12.49 -20.88
C SER A 195 10.20 -11.13 -21.49
N ASN A 196 10.65 -10.09 -20.79
CA ASN A 196 10.78 -8.73 -21.29
C ASN A 196 12.14 -8.18 -20.86
N ASP A 197 12.87 -7.57 -21.79
CA ASP A 197 14.22 -7.03 -21.56
C ASP A 197 14.23 -5.64 -20.90
N GLY A 198 13.06 -5.09 -20.61
CA GLY A 198 12.87 -3.74 -20.07
C GLY A 198 12.98 -2.64 -21.13
N SER A 199 13.11 -2.97 -22.42
CA SER A 199 13.15 -1.96 -23.49
C SER A 199 11.79 -1.28 -23.71
N LYS A 200 10.70 -1.96 -23.34
CA LYS A 200 9.32 -1.47 -23.44
C LYS A 200 8.70 -1.31 -22.07
N GLN A 201 7.74 -0.40 -21.94
CA GLN A 201 6.92 -0.33 -20.73
C GLN A 201 6.15 -1.64 -20.56
N THR A 202 6.17 -2.19 -19.36
CA THR A 202 5.37 -3.34 -18.95
C THR A 202 4.16 -2.81 -18.18
N GLY A 203 2.97 -3.08 -18.71
CA GLY A 203 1.70 -3.08 -17.98
C GLY A 203 1.36 -4.54 -17.76
#